data_AF-A0A520ISU2-F1
#
_entry.id   AF-A0A520ISU2-F1
#
_cell.length_a   1.000
_cell.length_b   1.000
_cell.length_c   1.000
_cell.angle_alpha   90.00
_cell.angle_beta   90.00
_cell.angle_gamma   90.00
#
_symmetry.space_group_name_H-M   'P 1'
#
loop_
_entity.id
_entity.type
_entity.pdbx_description
1 polymer ?
#
loop_
_entity_poly.entity_id
_entity_poly.type
_entity_poly.pdbx_seq_one_letter_code
_entity_poly.pdbx_strand_id
1 'polypeptide(L)' 'PPRGYQYPRGGIPIDVFWQTGAPPADLWLPDQGVASYRGRG' A
#
# COMPACT_ATOMS: atom_id res chain seq x y z
N PRO A 1 -15.85 -11.70 14.12
CA PRO A 1 -15.14 -12.41 13.02
C PRO A 1 -15.10 -11.57 11.72
N PRO A 2 -13.98 -11.52 10.97
CA PRO A 2 -12.60 -11.83 11.36
C PRO A 2 -11.60 -10.69 11.04
N ARG A 3 -10.55 -10.62 11.86
CA ARG A 3 -9.15 -10.32 11.50
C ARG A 3 -8.80 -8.91 10.98
N GLY A 4 -8.13 -8.17 11.85
CA GLY A 4 -7.16 -7.15 11.45
C GLY A 4 -6.01 -6.99 12.44
N TYR A 5 -5.79 -7.95 13.35
CA TYR A 5 -4.64 -7.90 14.25
C TYR A 5 -3.51 -8.72 13.62
N GLN A 6 -2.79 -8.10 12.69
CA GLN A 6 -1.52 -8.62 12.23
C GLN A 6 -0.50 -8.29 13.32
N TYR A 7 0.11 -9.31 13.93
CA TYR A 7 1.32 -9.12 14.75
C TYR A 7 2.49 -8.88 13.79
N PRO A 8 2.99 -7.64 13.65
CA PRO A 8 4.11 -7.38 12.78
C PRO A 8 5.34 -7.97 13.46
N ARG A 9 6.20 -8.65 12.71
CA ARG A 9 7.51 -9.04 13.23
C ARG A 9 8.21 -7.75 13.71
N GLY A 10 8.31 -7.54 15.02
CA GLY A 10 8.98 -6.37 15.61
C GLY A 10 8.12 -5.14 15.96
N GLY A 11 6.79 -5.24 16.08
CA GLY A 11 6.00 -4.19 16.73
C GLY A 11 5.72 -2.89 15.95
N ILE A 12 5.97 -2.85 14.63
CA ILE A 12 5.61 -1.70 13.78
C ILE A 12 4.28 -1.98 13.06
N PRO A 13 3.18 -1.27 13.39
CA PRO A 13 1.92 -1.43 12.65
C PRO A 13 2.09 -0.93 11.21
N ILE A 14 1.58 -1.69 10.24
CA ILE A 14 1.48 -1.28 8.84
C ILE A 14 0.08 -0.74 8.62
N ASP A 15 -0.03 0.55 8.33
CA ASP A 15 -1.30 1.17 7.93
C ASP A 15 -1.53 0.95 6.43
N VAL A 16 -2.52 0.11 6.12
CA VAL A 16 -2.91 -0.21 4.74
C VAL A 16 -4.03 0.74 4.31
N PHE A 17 -3.73 1.64 3.38
CA PHE A 17 -4.71 2.54 2.78
C PHE A 17 -5.25 1.97 1.47
N TRP A 18 -6.58 1.99 1.28
CA TRP A 18 -7.27 1.63 0.04
C TRP A 18 -8.37 2.66 -0.27
N GLN A 19 -8.65 2.91 -1.56
CA GLN A 19 -9.57 3.95 -2.02
C GLN A 19 -10.58 3.38 -3.03
N THR A 20 -11.86 3.74 -2.88
CA THR A 20 -12.97 3.32 -3.77
C THR A 20 -13.25 4.25 -4.94
N GLY A 21 -12.74 5.48 -4.89
CA GLY A 21 -13.02 6.53 -5.88
C GLY A 21 -11.81 6.92 -6.73
N ALA A 22 -12.03 7.72 -7.77
CA ALA A 22 -10.94 8.28 -8.57
C ALA A 22 -10.01 9.15 -7.70
N PRO A 23 -8.69 9.13 -7.95
CA PRO A 23 -7.75 10.00 -7.25
C PRO A 23 -8.05 11.48 -7.52
N PRO A 24 -7.71 12.41 -6.59
CA PRO A 24 -7.84 13.84 -6.82
C PRO A 24 -7.06 14.28 -8.07
N ALA A 25 -7.65 15.14 -8.89
CA ALA A 25 -7.07 15.56 -10.18
C ALA A 25 -5.72 16.27 -10.03
N ASP A 26 -5.54 17.00 -8.94
CA ASP A 26 -4.34 17.79 -8.66
C ASP A 26 -3.42 17.11 -7.62
N LEU A 27 -3.59 15.80 -7.40
CA LEU A 27 -2.66 15.03 -6.56
C LEU A 27 -1.31 14.96 -7.26
N TRP A 28 -0.34 15.68 -6.69
CA TRP A 28 1.05 15.52 -7.11
C TRP A 28 1.61 14.22 -6.50
N LEU A 29 1.87 13.24 -7.37
CA LEU A 29 2.60 12.02 -7.02
C LEU A 29 3.89 11.99 -7.84
N PRO A 30 5.08 11.97 -7.21
CA PRO A 30 6.33 11.88 -7.95
C PRO A 30 6.42 10.53 -8.67
N ASP A 31 7.10 10.52 -9.82
CA ASP A 31 7.49 9.25 -10.44
C ASP A 31 8.38 8.47 -9.47
N GLN A 32 8.03 7.23 -9.20
CA GLN A 32 8.73 6.44 -8.19
C GLN A 32 10.11 6.00 -8.68
N GLY A 33 10.35 5.97 -10.00
CA GLY A 33 11.62 5.51 -10.59
C GLY A 33 11.97 4.05 -10.29
N VAL A 34 11.09 3.31 -9.62
CA VAL A 34 11.26 1.89 -9.28
C VAL A 34 10.44 1.06 -10.27
N ALA A 35 11.12 0.19 -11.02
CA ALA A 35 10.44 -0.76 -11.89
C ALA A 35 9.54 -1.67 -11.04
N SER A 36 8.29 -1.87 -11.47
CA SER A 36 7.40 -2.81 -10.80
C SER A 36 8.05 -4.19 -10.72
N TYR A 37 8.05 -4.78 -9.54
CA TYR A 37 8.61 -6.11 -9.34
C TYR A 37 7.88 -7.12 -10.22
N ARG A 38 8.57 -7.68 -11.23
CA ARG A 38 8.11 -8.83 -12.00
C ARG A 38 8.49 -10.10 -11.23
N GLY A 39 7.54 -10.71 -10.53
CA GLY A 39 7.71 -12.05 -10.01
C GLY A 39 7.94 -13.06 -11.15
N ARG A 40 8.82 -14.05 -10.93
CA ARG A 40 8.76 -15.30 -11.70
C ARG A 40 7.61 -16.13 -11.12
N GLY A 41 6.72 -16.59 -12.00
CA GLY A 41 5.53 -17.37 -11.65
C GLY A 41 5.82 -18.69 -10.96
#